data_AF-A0A6C2UR04-F1
#
_entry.id   AF-A0A6C2UR04-F1
#
_cell.length_a   1.000
_cell.length_b   1.000
_cell.length_c   1.000
_cell.angle_alpha   90.00
_cell.angle_beta   90.00
_cell.angle_gamma   90.00
#
_symmetry.space_group_name_H-M   'P 1'
#
loop_
_entity.id
_entity.type
_entity.pdbx_description
1 polymer ?
#
loop_
_entity_poly.entity_id
_entity_poly.type
_entity_poly.pdbx_seq_one_letter_code
_entity_poly.pdbx_strand_id
1 'polypeptide(L)'
;MRKTVWLAMVLTVLGWSAAVGRPYYLSSSEGDDLNPGTLQSPWKTLEKISGVSLRPGDAVFFKKGDRFDGHFVVNGSGSKGQPIVITSYGEGAKPVLTGEAGAEQGGDYREAVYVNNHDNLVFDGLEVNNERQSTRTGVRDVDAYGLHVHNSGTQVLKNFILRNMTFQNVYAVKPMNNPEDFDGLEVAGVRFFSARNQRAGNEKNIQNILVEDCFFTDIQRLGVHIKHGGAKEGVGNDAINRNANIIVRNNRFDHLGGTSVLPLRTYNCLIEKNIFDHPGASTDPRMPGRGSSVWTWRCINTVIQHNQCLSTRGYLDSHGIHIDHENVNTFVQYNYMEDCEGGFVEILGGNVNAVYRYNVSVNDGWRKNLKWKNSNHTIWINQVAAGKKIHLCENSYIYNNTVVMDKGYSTAIEINAKNTFIFNNIFYSGNGSAMGRQHVVMKSNGTLLYMRNNLFHGDVDRRFLELDESPVKGNPGFLGKGAGADRYQIGADSPALGQGVAKLGPPVPGAGKGVFKNVAAYPAVDFFGNPLGRPPCIGAFSFKK
;
A
#
# COMPACT_ATOMS: atom_id res chain seq x y z
N MET A 1 -14.66 -78.32 -11.93
CA MET A 1 -14.21 -77.04 -11.33
C MET A 1 -14.39 -75.93 -12.36
N ARG A 2 -15.01 -74.82 -11.92
CA ARG A 2 -15.02 -73.45 -12.50
C ARG A 2 -15.73 -73.24 -13.86
N LYS A 3 -17.03 -72.92 -13.75
CA LYS A 3 -17.79 -72.14 -14.75
C LYS A 3 -17.48 -70.66 -14.51
N THR A 4 -16.98 -69.97 -15.53
CA THR A 4 -16.66 -68.54 -15.48
C THR A 4 -17.92 -67.73 -15.81
N VAL A 5 -18.46 -67.02 -14.83
CA VAL A 5 -19.57 -66.08 -14.97
C VAL A 5 -18.99 -64.74 -15.40
N TRP A 6 -19.41 -64.23 -16.56
CA TRP A 6 -19.11 -62.85 -16.97
C TRP A 6 -20.10 -61.91 -16.28
N LEU A 7 -19.60 -61.14 -15.31
CA LEU A 7 -20.34 -60.06 -14.66
C LEU A 7 -20.16 -58.80 -15.51
N ALA A 8 -21.23 -58.34 -16.18
CA ALA A 8 -21.24 -57.05 -16.87
C ALA A 8 -21.29 -55.93 -15.82
N MET A 9 -20.15 -55.28 -15.58
CA MET A 9 -20.11 -54.01 -14.84
C MET A 9 -20.69 -52.91 -15.73
N VAL A 10 -21.89 -52.44 -15.40
CA VAL A 10 -22.42 -51.18 -15.90
C VAL A 10 -21.63 -50.06 -15.22
N LEU A 11 -20.71 -49.44 -15.96
CA LEU A 11 -20.05 -48.20 -15.53
C LEU A 11 -21.08 -47.07 -15.61
N THR A 12 -21.66 -46.70 -14.48
CA THR A 12 -22.37 -45.42 -14.34
C THR A 12 -21.35 -44.30 -14.42
N VAL A 13 -21.24 -43.69 -15.61
CA VAL A 13 -20.57 -42.40 -15.76
C VAL A 13 -21.44 -41.35 -15.06
N LEU A 14 -21.18 -41.14 -13.78
CA LEU A 14 -21.62 -39.95 -13.06
C LEU A 14 -20.93 -38.76 -13.72
N GLY A 15 -21.59 -38.17 -14.71
CA GLY A 15 -21.21 -36.88 -15.25
C GLY A 15 -21.30 -35.86 -14.13
N TRP A 16 -20.17 -35.51 -13.52
CA TRP A 16 -20.03 -34.23 -12.85
C TRP A 16 -20.13 -33.17 -13.93
N SER A 17 -21.35 -32.69 -14.21
CA SER A 17 -21.50 -31.36 -14.79
C SER A 17 -20.90 -30.40 -13.75
N ALA A 18 -19.71 -29.88 -14.00
CA ALA A 18 -19.30 -28.65 -13.35
C ALA A 18 -20.42 -27.65 -13.67
N ALA A 19 -21.26 -27.33 -12.68
CA ALA A 19 -22.35 -26.40 -12.89
C ALA A 19 -21.72 -25.09 -13.37
N VAL A 20 -21.98 -24.74 -14.62
CA VAL A 20 -21.59 -23.44 -15.18
C VAL A 20 -22.38 -22.41 -14.40
N GLY A 21 -21.69 -21.48 -13.75
CA GLY A 21 -22.35 -20.44 -12.98
C GLY A 21 -23.25 -19.57 -13.84
N ARG A 22 -24.27 -18.97 -13.22
CA ARG A 22 -25.28 -18.20 -13.91
C ARG A 22 -24.77 -16.79 -14.22
N PRO A 23 -24.92 -16.31 -15.46
CA PRO A 23 -24.65 -14.92 -15.77
C PRO A 23 -25.89 -14.06 -15.49
N TYR A 24 -25.69 -12.91 -14.85
CA TYR A 24 -26.69 -11.89 -14.60
C TYR A 24 -26.26 -10.60 -15.30
N TYR A 25 -27.10 -10.06 -16.18
CA TYR A 25 -26.80 -8.85 -16.94
C TYR A 25 -27.62 -7.67 -16.43
N LEU A 26 -26.97 -6.53 -16.29
CA LEU A 26 -27.57 -5.28 -15.86
C LEU A 26 -27.31 -4.17 -16.88
N SER A 27 -28.33 -3.36 -17.14
CA SER A 27 -28.24 -2.11 -17.89
C SER A 27 -29.21 -1.10 -17.30
N SER A 28 -28.72 0.03 -16.78
CA SER A 28 -29.59 1.10 -16.27
C SER A 28 -30.28 1.86 -17.40
N SER A 29 -29.72 1.86 -18.61
CA SER A 29 -30.27 2.52 -19.78
C SER A 29 -31.32 1.69 -20.53
N GLU A 30 -31.16 0.36 -20.59
CA GLU A 30 -32.00 -0.54 -21.40
C GLU A 30 -32.71 -1.64 -20.60
N GLY A 31 -32.37 -1.83 -19.33
CA GLY A 31 -32.92 -2.90 -18.50
C GLY A 31 -34.28 -2.60 -17.88
N ASP A 32 -34.90 -3.67 -17.36
CA ASP A 32 -36.11 -3.67 -16.55
C ASP A 32 -35.97 -4.76 -15.48
N ASP A 33 -36.33 -4.50 -14.22
CA ASP A 33 -36.21 -5.49 -13.13
C ASP A 33 -37.26 -6.60 -13.18
N LEU A 34 -38.24 -6.49 -14.08
CA LEU A 34 -39.16 -7.57 -14.48
C LEU A 34 -38.54 -8.53 -15.50
N ASN A 35 -37.42 -8.16 -16.12
CA ASN A 35 -36.73 -9.03 -17.08
C ASN A 35 -36.11 -10.26 -16.39
N PRO A 36 -35.74 -11.31 -17.15
CA PRO A 36 -35.05 -12.48 -16.61
C PRO A 36 -33.58 -12.25 -16.22
N GLY A 37 -32.97 -11.10 -16.55
CA GLY A 37 -31.57 -10.79 -16.24
C GLY A 37 -30.57 -11.40 -17.23
N THR A 38 -31.01 -11.67 -18.46
CA THR A 38 -30.18 -12.20 -19.55
C THR A 38 -29.56 -11.06 -20.37
N LEU A 39 -28.60 -11.37 -21.24
CA LEU A 39 -27.96 -10.35 -22.09
C LEU A 39 -28.97 -9.59 -22.97
N GLN A 40 -30.00 -10.28 -23.49
CA GLN A 40 -31.04 -9.68 -24.34
C GLN A 40 -32.13 -8.95 -23.54
N SER A 41 -32.26 -9.26 -22.25
CA SER A 41 -33.26 -8.68 -21.37
C SER A 41 -32.64 -8.50 -19.99
N PRO A 42 -31.77 -7.48 -19.83
CA PRO A 42 -31.02 -7.27 -18.59
C PRO A 42 -31.93 -6.69 -17.50
N TRP A 43 -31.52 -6.86 -16.25
CA TRP A 43 -32.08 -6.11 -15.12
C TRP A 43 -31.63 -4.64 -15.16
N LYS A 44 -32.31 -3.79 -14.40
CA LYS A 44 -32.05 -2.36 -14.40
C LYS A 44 -31.25 -1.90 -13.19
N THR A 45 -31.56 -2.39 -12.00
CA THR A 45 -31.11 -1.75 -10.75
C THR A 45 -30.14 -2.58 -9.92
N LEU A 46 -29.38 -1.88 -9.06
CA LEU A 46 -28.53 -2.51 -8.04
C LEU A 46 -29.35 -3.23 -6.98
N GLU A 47 -30.54 -2.75 -6.66
CA GLU A 47 -31.44 -3.39 -5.70
C GLU A 47 -31.80 -4.81 -6.15
N LYS A 48 -32.10 -4.98 -7.44
CA LYS A 48 -32.45 -6.28 -8.01
C LYS A 48 -31.34 -7.31 -7.83
N ILE A 49 -30.11 -6.99 -8.22
CA ILE A 49 -28.97 -7.91 -8.10
C ILE A 49 -28.55 -8.10 -6.64
N SER A 50 -28.68 -7.08 -5.78
CA SER A 50 -28.38 -7.20 -4.35
C SER A 50 -29.29 -8.19 -3.62
N GLY A 51 -30.51 -8.40 -4.12
CA GLY A 51 -31.45 -9.41 -3.62
C GLY A 51 -31.13 -10.85 -4.04
N VAL A 52 -30.18 -11.07 -4.95
CA VAL A 52 -29.85 -12.41 -5.47
C VAL A 52 -28.80 -13.08 -4.59
N SER A 53 -29.08 -14.31 -4.15
CA SER A 53 -28.08 -15.16 -3.52
C SER A 53 -27.18 -15.79 -4.59
N LEU A 54 -26.02 -15.18 -4.81
CA LEU A 54 -25.01 -15.61 -5.77
C LEU A 54 -24.33 -16.89 -5.31
N ARG A 55 -24.00 -17.76 -6.27
CA ARG A 55 -23.38 -19.07 -6.05
C ARG A 55 -21.99 -19.16 -6.65
N PRO A 56 -21.16 -20.15 -6.24
CA PRO A 56 -19.86 -20.37 -6.86
C PRO A 56 -19.92 -20.47 -8.39
N GLY A 57 -19.10 -19.66 -9.04
CA GLY A 57 -19.01 -19.56 -10.50
C GLY A 57 -19.97 -18.55 -11.15
N ASP A 58 -20.94 -17.99 -10.41
CA ASP A 58 -21.85 -16.98 -10.95
C ASP A 58 -21.11 -15.72 -11.40
N ALA A 59 -21.68 -15.01 -12.37
CA ALA A 59 -21.10 -13.79 -12.90
C ALA A 59 -22.15 -12.67 -13.02
N VAL A 60 -21.77 -11.44 -12.67
CA VAL A 60 -22.59 -10.23 -12.76
C VAL A 60 -21.93 -9.29 -13.77
N PHE A 61 -22.68 -8.91 -14.81
CA PHE A 61 -22.21 -8.10 -15.92
C PHE A 61 -22.96 -6.75 -15.97
N PHE A 62 -22.24 -5.66 -15.78
CA PHE A 62 -22.77 -4.30 -15.91
C PHE A 62 -22.44 -3.72 -17.29
N LYS A 63 -23.42 -3.13 -17.97
CA LYS A 63 -23.23 -2.62 -19.34
C LYS A 63 -22.27 -1.42 -19.33
N LYS A 64 -21.24 -1.45 -20.17
CA LYS A 64 -20.38 -0.29 -20.39
C LYS A 64 -21.17 0.92 -20.87
N GLY A 65 -20.76 2.10 -20.41
CA GLY A 65 -21.46 3.37 -20.63
C GLY A 65 -22.61 3.67 -19.65
N ASP A 66 -23.08 2.67 -18.88
CA ASP A 66 -24.16 2.88 -17.92
C ASP A 66 -23.65 3.36 -16.55
N ARG A 67 -24.50 4.14 -15.86
CA ARG A 67 -24.34 4.52 -14.46
C ARG A 67 -25.43 3.85 -13.62
N PHE A 68 -25.06 3.32 -12.47
CA PHE A 68 -25.96 2.66 -11.53
C PHE A 68 -25.88 3.35 -10.17
N ASP A 69 -26.96 4.05 -9.83
CA ASP A 69 -27.12 4.72 -8.54
C ASP A 69 -27.72 3.77 -7.49
N GLY A 70 -27.36 3.95 -6.23
CA GLY A 70 -27.88 3.18 -5.09
C GLY A 70 -26.79 2.46 -4.30
N HIS A 71 -27.03 1.20 -3.94
CA HIS A 71 -26.11 0.44 -3.11
C HIS A 71 -26.04 -1.00 -3.60
N PHE A 72 -24.85 -1.43 -4.02
CA PHE A 72 -24.65 -2.79 -4.47
C PHE A 72 -24.13 -3.66 -3.31
N VAL A 73 -24.98 -4.55 -2.81
CA VAL A 73 -24.61 -5.54 -1.80
C VAL A 73 -24.32 -6.87 -2.50
N VAL A 74 -23.08 -7.34 -2.41
CA VAL A 74 -22.71 -8.66 -2.94
C VAL A 74 -23.15 -9.73 -1.94
N ASN A 75 -24.18 -10.49 -2.31
CA ASN A 75 -24.80 -11.50 -1.45
C ASN A 75 -24.47 -12.92 -1.93
N GLY A 76 -23.26 -13.38 -1.64
CA GLY A 76 -22.83 -14.74 -1.97
C GLY A 76 -21.32 -14.89 -1.95
N SER A 77 -20.87 -16.13 -1.68
CA SER A 77 -19.47 -16.50 -1.78
C SER A 77 -19.23 -17.36 -3.01
N GLY A 78 -18.10 -17.13 -3.66
CA GLY A 78 -17.55 -18.09 -4.59
C GLY A 78 -16.97 -19.31 -3.87
N SER A 79 -16.24 -20.13 -4.61
CA SER A 79 -15.40 -21.18 -4.04
C SER A 79 -14.04 -21.22 -4.72
N LYS A 80 -13.11 -22.01 -4.19
CA LYS A 80 -11.79 -22.18 -4.78
C LYS A 80 -11.92 -22.72 -6.21
N GLY A 81 -11.47 -21.93 -7.19
CA GLY A 81 -11.55 -22.28 -8.62
C GLY A 81 -12.89 -21.92 -9.28
N GLN A 82 -13.88 -21.47 -8.52
CA GLN A 82 -15.17 -20.98 -9.02
C GLN A 82 -15.54 -19.69 -8.27
N PRO A 83 -14.77 -18.61 -8.44
CA PRO A 83 -15.11 -17.33 -7.81
C PRO A 83 -16.42 -16.79 -8.39
N ILE A 84 -17.07 -15.90 -7.63
CA ILE A 84 -18.08 -15.03 -8.23
C ILE A 84 -17.34 -13.89 -8.94
N VAL A 85 -17.73 -13.61 -10.18
CA VAL A 85 -17.10 -12.58 -11.01
C VAL A 85 -18.05 -11.40 -11.20
N ILE A 86 -17.61 -10.20 -10.89
CA ILE A 86 -18.37 -8.97 -11.04
C ILE A 86 -17.61 -8.10 -12.03
N THR A 87 -18.20 -7.89 -13.20
CA THR A 87 -17.49 -7.31 -14.35
C THR A 87 -18.42 -6.55 -15.28
N SER A 88 -17.90 -6.11 -16.42
CA SER A 88 -18.64 -5.34 -17.42
C SER A 88 -18.80 -6.08 -18.76
N TYR A 89 -19.75 -5.62 -19.58
CA TYR A 89 -19.98 -6.12 -20.94
C TYR A 89 -20.29 -4.97 -21.92
N GLY A 90 -20.20 -5.25 -23.21
CA GLY A 90 -20.41 -4.25 -24.26
C GLY A 90 -19.19 -3.35 -24.47
N GLU A 91 -19.42 -2.23 -25.15
CA GLU A 91 -18.39 -1.28 -25.61
C GLU A 91 -18.52 0.07 -24.91
N GLY A 92 -17.44 0.86 -24.91
CA GLY A 92 -17.41 2.20 -24.33
C GLY A 92 -16.73 2.27 -22.95
N ALA A 93 -17.07 3.29 -22.17
CA ALA A 93 -16.50 3.53 -20.84
C ALA A 93 -16.90 2.44 -19.83
N LYS A 94 -16.11 2.24 -18.77
CA LYS A 94 -16.47 1.32 -17.69
C LYS A 94 -17.83 1.74 -17.09
N PRO A 95 -18.71 0.78 -16.70
CA PRO A 95 -19.91 1.13 -15.96
C PRO A 95 -19.54 1.77 -14.62
N VAL A 96 -20.32 2.77 -14.22
CA VAL A 96 -20.13 3.47 -12.95
C VAL A 96 -21.09 2.90 -11.92
N LEU A 97 -20.56 2.36 -10.82
CA LEU A 97 -21.35 2.01 -9.64
C LEU A 97 -21.19 3.11 -8.60
N THR A 98 -22.28 3.66 -8.09
CA THR A 98 -22.21 4.72 -7.07
C THR A 98 -23.13 4.51 -5.88
N GLY A 99 -22.67 4.98 -4.72
CA GLY A 99 -23.38 5.01 -3.43
C GLY A 99 -24.43 6.14 -3.33
N GLU A 100 -24.63 6.90 -4.40
CA GLU A 100 -25.56 8.02 -4.44
C GLU A 100 -27.02 7.52 -4.38
N ALA A 101 -27.83 8.17 -3.56
CA ALA A 101 -29.28 7.92 -3.48
C ALA A 101 -30.08 9.22 -3.31
N GLY A 102 -29.44 10.28 -2.79
CA GLY A 102 -30.07 11.57 -2.56
C GLY A 102 -30.87 11.64 -1.26
N ALA A 103 -31.14 12.87 -0.82
CA ALA A 103 -31.79 13.16 0.46
C ALA A 103 -33.21 12.56 0.56
N GLU A 104 -33.95 12.52 -0.56
CA GLU A 104 -35.30 11.96 -0.62
C GLU A 104 -35.33 10.45 -0.36
N GLN A 105 -34.22 9.74 -0.64
CA GLN A 105 -34.05 8.31 -0.39
C GLN A 105 -33.29 8.01 0.92
N GLY A 106 -33.27 8.99 1.83
CA GLY A 106 -32.64 8.86 3.14
C GLY A 106 -31.14 9.12 3.16
N GLY A 107 -30.58 9.72 2.10
CA GLY A 107 -29.19 10.18 2.01
C GLY A 107 -28.24 9.22 1.28
N ASP A 108 -26.99 9.59 1.08
CA ASP A 108 -26.06 8.74 0.32
C ASP A 108 -25.48 7.62 1.19
N TYR A 109 -25.31 6.44 0.58
CA TYR A 109 -24.80 5.25 1.24
C TYR A 109 -23.35 5.40 1.67
N ARG A 110 -22.97 4.70 2.76
CA ARG A 110 -21.59 4.71 3.26
C ARG A 110 -20.62 4.11 2.24
N GLU A 111 -21.03 3.08 1.52
CA GLU A 111 -20.26 2.45 0.46
C GLU A 111 -21.09 2.30 -0.81
N ALA A 112 -20.45 2.38 -1.98
CA ALA A 112 -21.12 2.06 -3.25
C ALA A 112 -21.27 0.55 -3.43
N VAL A 113 -20.21 -0.21 -3.11
CA VAL A 113 -20.18 -1.67 -3.14
C VAL A 113 -19.84 -2.22 -1.76
N TYR A 114 -20.71 -3.09 -1.23
CA TYR A 114 -20.52 -3.73 0.06
C TYR A 114 -20.43 -5.25 -0.04
N VAL A 115 -19.41 -5.81 0.59
CA VAL A 115 -19.20 -7.25 0.75
C VAL A 115 -19.09 -7.54 2.23
N ASN A 116 -20.07 -8.21 2.84
CA ASN A 116 -20.03 -8.55 4.27
C ASN A 116 -20.02 -10.06 4.47
N ASN A 117 -18.94 -10.59 5.04
CA ASN A 117 -18.80 -12.02 5.34
C ASN A 117 -18.93 -12.95 4.12
N HIS A 118 -18.58 -12.43 2.94
CA HIS A 118 -18.52 -13.15 1.68
C HIS A 118 -17.11 -13.07 1.09
N ASP A 119 -16.75 -14.07 0.30
CA ASP A 119 -15.38 -14.28 -0.16
C ASP A 119 -15.32 -15.03 -1.51
N ASN A 120 -14.10 -15.25 -2.03
CA ASN A 120 -13.86 -15.81 -3.37
C ASN A 120 -14.49 -14.94 -4.47
N LEU A 121 -14.12 -13.66 -4.49
CA LEU A 121 -14.68 -12.65 -5.38
C LEU A 121 -13.63 -12.07 -6.33
N VAL A 122 -14.05 -11.79 -7.56
CA VAL A 122 -13.28 -11.07 -8.56
C VAL A 122 -14.08 -9.84 -9.01
N PHE A 123 -13.47 -8.67 -8.96
CA PHE A 123 -13.97 -7.44 -9.54
C PHE A 123 -13.05 -7.05 -10.70
N ASP A 124 -13.61 -6.90 -11.90
CA ASP A 124 -12.84 -6.61 -13.12
C ASP A 124 -13.54 -5.57 -14.00
N GLY A 125 -12.86 -4.46 -14.29
CA GLY A 125 -13.29 -3.56 -15.38
C GLY A 125 -14.50 -2.69 -15.03
N LEU A 126 -14.58 -2.20 -13.79
CA LEU A 126 -15.64 -1.32 -13.31
C LEU A 126 -15.06 0.03 -12.84
N GLU A 127 -15.88 1.06 -12.89
CA GLU A 127 -15.65 2.31 -12.17
C GLU A 127 -16.54 2.35 -10.92
N VAL A 128 -15.97 2.74 -9.78
CA VAL A 128 -16.69 2.84 -8.51
C VAL A 128 -16.49 4.23 -7.93
N ASN A 129 -17.62 4.94 -7.78
CA ASN A 129 -17.68 6.30 -7.25
C ASN A 129 -18.48 6.32 -5.94
N ASN A 130 -18.16 7.19 -4.99
CA ASN A 130 -19.02 7.38 -3.84
C ASN A 130 -18.85 8.79 -3.26
N GLU A 131 -19.34 9.76 -4.00
CA GLU A 131 -19.29 11.16 -3.60
C GLU A 131 -20.54 11.49 -2.80
N ARG A 132 -20.46 11.34 -1.47
CA ARG A 132 -21.60 11.58 -0.60
C ARG A 132 -21.85 13.08 -0.49
N GLN A 133 -23.04 13.51 -0.89
CA GLN A 133 -23.53 14.89 -0.80
C GLN A 133 -24.60 15.05 0.29
N SER A 134 -25.20 13.96 0.74
CA SER A 134 -26.30 13.95 1.70
C SER A 134 -26.09 13.00 2.88
N THR A 135 -26.41 13.46 4.08
CA THR A 135 -26.33 12.67 5.32
C THR A 135 -27.36 11.54 5.30
N ARG A 136 -26.93 10.34 5.74
CA ARG A 136 -27.79 9.17 5.92
C ARG A 136 -27.80 8.73 7.38
N THR A 137 -29.01 8.51 7.92
CA THR A 137 -29.18 8.03 9.31
C THR A 137 -28.40 6.74 9.56
N GLY A 138 -27.64 6.70 10.65
CA GLY A 138 -26.81 5.53 11.02
C GLY A 138 -25.45 5.46 10.30
N VAL A 139 -25.15 6.39 9.41
CA VAL A 139 -23.85 6.52 8.74
C VAL A 139 -23.17 7.80 9.22
N ARG A 140 -21.89 7.72 9.60
CA ARG A 140 -21.14 8.92 9.97
C ARG A 140 -20.87 9.76 8.72
N ASP A 141 -20.97 11.08 8.84
CA ASP A 141 -20.67 12.02 7.73
C ASP A 141 -19.19 12.09 7.35
N VAL A 142 -18.34 11.34 8.05
CA VAL A 142 -16.89 11.23 7.83
C VAL A 142 -16.49 9.85 7.31
N ASP A 143 -17.47 9.00 6.96
CA ASP A 143 -17.24 7.67 6.40
C ASP A 143 -17.69 7.62 4.94
N ALA A 144 -16.83 7.19 4.03
CA ALA A 144 -17.23 6.92 2.64
C ALA A 144 -16.29 5.90 2.01
N TYR A 145 -16.83 4.90 1.32
CA TYR A 145 -16.03 3.92 0.61
C TYR A 145 -16.51 3.73 -0.82
N GLY A 146 -15.59 3.52 -1.76
CA GLY A 146 -15.97 2.98 -3.06
C GLY A 146 -16.42 1.53 -2.87
N LEU A 147 -15.48 0.65 -2.53
CA LEU A 147 -15.72 -0.76 -2.22
C LEU A 147 -15.29 -1.11 -0.80
N HIS A 148 -16.18 -1.73 -0.03
CA HIS A 148 -15.91 -2.13 1.36
C HIS A 148 -16.13 -3.63 1.55
N VAL A 149 -15.03 -4.36 1.75
CA VAL A 149 -15.02 -5.76 2.17
C VAL A 149 -14.88 -5.82 3.68
N HIS A 150 -15.92 -6.31 4.34
CA HIS A 150 -16.05 -6.33 5.78
C HIS A 150 -16.17 -7.77 6.29
N ASN A 151 -15.26 -8.15 7.18
CA ASN A 151 -15.36 -9.37 7.97
C ASN A 151 -15.82 -9.03 9.39
N SER A 152 -17.14 -9.05 9.58
CA SER A 152 -17.81 -8.90 10.88
C SER A 152 -18.12 -10.25 11.55
N GLY A 153 -17.97 -11.35 10.80
CA GLY A 153 -18.36 -12.70 11.20
C GLY A 153 -17.36 -13.39 12.11
N THR A 154 -17.25 -14.71 11.99
CA THR A 154 -16.43 -15.56 12.88
C THR A 154 -15.46 -16.46 12.12
N GLN A 155 -15.30 -16.22 10.82
CA GLN A 155 -14.51 -17.07 9.93
C GLN A 155 -13.47 -16.24 9.17
N VAL A 156 -12.46 -16.93 8.65
CA VAL A 156 -11.50 -16.37 7.71
C VAL A 156 -12.16 -16.23 6.33
N LEU A 157 -12.13 -15.02 5.77
CA LEU A 157 -12.51 -14.78 4.37
C LEU A 157 -11.29 -14.89 3.47
N LYS A 158 -11.43 -15.45 2.27
CA LYS A 158 -10.31 -15.68 1.35
C LYS A 158 -10.59 -15.20 -0.07
N ASN A 159 -9.53 -14.82 -0.76
CA ASN A 159 -9.47 -14.64 -2.21
C ASN A 159 -10.33 -13.47 -2.70
N PHE A 160 -9.70 -12.31 -2.80
CA PHE A 160 -10.29 -11.10 -3.37
C PHE A 160 -9.35 -10.58 -4.45
N ILE A 161 -9.85 -10.47 -5.67
CA ILE A 161 -9.08 -9.92 -6.80
C ILE A 161 -9.81 -8.69 -7.29
N LEU A 162 -9.13 -7.55 -7.27
CA LEU A 162 -9.55 -6.32 -7.92
C LEU A 162 -8.55 -6.06 -9.04
N ARG A 163 -9.04 -6.05 -10.27
CA ARG A 163 -8.21 -5.83 -11.46
C ARG A 163 -8.86 -4.84 -12.41
N ASN A 164 -8.07 -3.99 -13.06
CA ASN A 164 -8.60 -3.03 -14.03
C ASN A 164 -9.80 -2.21 -13.47
N MET A 165 -9.76 -1.84 -12.20
CA MET A 165 -10.79 -1.01 -11.58
C MET A 165 -10.41 0.46 -11.66
N THR A 166 -11.41 1.34 -11.71
CA THR A 166 -11.23 2.77 -11.47
C THR A 166 -11.97 3.14 -10.19
N PHE A 167 -11.28 3.74 -9.21
CA PHE A 167 -11.89 4.32 -8.03
C PHE A 167 -11.71 5.81 -8.09
N GLN A 168 -12.81 6.55 -8.24
CA GLN A 168 -12.77 8.00 -8.31
C GLN A 168 -13.94 8.66 -7.61
N ASN A 169 -13.81 9.94 -7.26
CA ASN A 169 -14.88 10.69 -6.61
C ASN A 169 -15.40 9.98 -5.35
N VAL A 170 -14.51 9.65 -4.41
CA VAL A 170 -14.89 9.03 -3.14
C VAL A 170 -14.69 10.02 -2.00
N TYR A 171 -15.81 10.57 -1.54
CA TYR A 171 -15.86 11.63 -0.54
C TYR A 171 -16.97 11.39 0.48
N ALA A 172 -16.68 11.69 1.73
CA ALA A 172 -17.71 11.80 2.74
C ALA A 172 -18.39 13.17 2.65
N VAL A 173 -19.54 13.29 3.33
CA VAL A 173 -20.35 14.52 3.35
C VAL A 173 -19.56 15.69 3.93
N LYS A 174 -18.73 15.44 4.95
CA LYS A 174 -18.00 16.49 5.65
C LYS A 174 -16.54 16.62 5.19
N PRO A 175 -16.05 17.87 5.02
CA PRO A 175 -14.62 18.13 4.93
C PRO A 175 -13.94 17.87 6.28
N MET A 176 -12.60 17.85 6.27
CA MET A 176 -11.81 17.97 7.49
C MET A 176 -11.74 19.45 7.89
N ASN A 177 -12.43 19.83 8.97
CA ASN A 177 -12.46 21.23 9.42
C ASN A 177 -11.26 21.60 10.29
N ASN A 178 -10.75 20.65 11.10
CA ASN A 178 -9.58 20.85 11.94
C ASN A 178 -8.56 19.71 11.77
N PRO A 179 -7.26 19.95 11.97
CA PRO A 179 -6.23 18.91 11.89
C PRO A 179 -6.48 17.69 12.79
N GLU A 180 -7.16 17.88 13.93
CA GLU A 180 -7.50 16.81 14.87
C GLU A 180 -8.58 15.85 14.34
N ASP A 181 -9.36 16.27 13.34
CA ASP A 181 -10.42 15.46 12.72
C ASP A 181 -9.84 14.39 11.78
N PHE A 182 -8.56 14.52 11.39
CA PHE A 182 -7.89 13.65 10.42
C PHE A 182 -8.05 12.17 10.73
N ASP A 183 -7.87 11.77 12.00
CA ASP A 183 -7.94 10.38 12.41
C ASP A 183 -9.36 9.80 12.37
N GLY A 184 -10.38 10.66 12.51
CA GLY A 184 -11.78 10.29 12.46
C GLY A 184 -12.33 10.05 11.04
N LEU A 185 -11.67 10.60 10.03
CA LEU A 185 -12.07 10.56 8.62
C LEU A 185 -11.79 9.19 7.98
N GLU A 186 -12.76 8.31 7.92
CA GLU A 186 -12.59 6.96 7.36
C GLU A 186 -13.14 6.93 5.93
N VAL A 187 -12.36 7.51 5.01
CA VAL A 187 -12.68 7.55 3.58
C VAL A 187 -11.66 6.77 2.76
N ALA A 188 -12.12 5.82 1.93
CA ALA A 188 -11.22 5.04 1.09
C ALA A 188 -11.82 4.62 -0.25
N GLY A 189 -11.03 4.62 -1.32
CA GLY A 189 -11.43 4.00 -2.59
C GLY A 189 -11.81 2.53 -2.39
N VAL A 190 -10.92 1.78 -1.72
CA VAL A 190 -11.16 0.40 -1.30
C VAL A 190 -10.79 0.21 0.16
N ARG A 191 -11.67 -0.47 0.91
CA ARG A 191 -11.43 -0.88 2.29
C ARG A 191 -11.58 -2.38 2.48
N PHE A 192 -10.55 -3.02 3.05
CA PHE A 192 -10.61 -4.38 3.58
C PHE A 192 -10.54 -4.32 5.10
N PHE A 193 -11.65 -4.61 5.78
CA PHE A 193 -11.76 -4.46 7.22
C PHE A 193 -12.18 -5.74 7.92
N SER A 194 -11.36 -6.19 8.88
CA SER A 194 -11.73 -7.26 9.81
C SER A 194 -11.98 -6.69 11.19
N ALA A 195 -13.17 -6.98 11.75
CA ALA A 195 -13.51 -6.58 13.10
C ALA A 195 -12.58 -7.25 14.13
N ARG A 196 -12.43 -6.63 15.31
CA ARG A 196 -11.54 -7.11 16.38
C ARG A 196 -11.91 -8.54 16.79
N ASN A 197 -10.92 -9.40 16.97
CA ASN A 197 -11.12 -10.75 17.50
C ASN A 197 -11.35 -10.70 19.01
N GLN A 198 -12.55 -11.12 19.44
CA GLN A 198 -13.02 -10.99 20.84
C GLN A 198 -13.05 -12.32 21.61
N ARG A 199 -13.17 -13.44 20.91
CA ARG A 199 -13.38 -14.78 21.48
C ARG A 199 -12.50 -15.80 20.77
N ALA A 200 -11.83 -16.65 21.55
CA ALA A 200 -11.04 -17.76 21.01
C ALA A 200 -11.95 -18.75 20.25
N GLY A 201 -11.45 -19.30 19.15
CA GLY A 201 -12.19 -20.20 18.26
C GLY A 201 -13.13 -19.49 17.25
N ASN A 202 -13.24 -18.16 17.32
CA ASN A 202 -14.05 -17.33 16.40
C ASN A 202 -13.21 -16.21 15.76
N GLU A 203 -11.90 -16.43 15.70
CA GLU A 203 -10.97 -15.49 15.08
C GLU A 203 -11.25 -15.38 13.58
N LYS A 204 -11.18 -14.15 13.09
CA LYS A 204 -11.50 -13.77 11.72
C LYS A 204 -10.34 -12.96 11.17
N ASN A 205 -10.10 -13.05 9.87
CA ASN A 205 -9.31 -12.10 9.10
C ASN A 205 -9.70 -12.20 7.61
N ILE A 206 -9.12 -11.36 6.77
CA ILE A 206 -9.23 -11.44 5.31
C ILE A 206 -7.88 -11.86 4.74
N GLN A 207 -7.87 -12.85 3.85
CA GLN A 207 -6.66 -13.41 3.27
C GLN A 207 -6.68 -13.42 1.74
N ASN A 208 -5.50 -13.41 1.13
CA ASN A 208 -5.29 -13.53 -0.32
C ASN A 208 -5.96 -12.38 -1.09
N ILE A 209 -5.48 -11.17 -0.82
CA ILE A 209 -5.96 -9.94 -1.47
C ILE A 209 -5.00 -9.60 -2.60
N LEU A 210 -5.53 -9.39 -3.80
CA LEU A 210 -4.80 -8.86 -4.95
C LEU A 210 -5.51 -7.61 -5.46
N VAL A 211 -4.82 -6.48 -5.45
CA VAL A 211 -5.24 -5.23 -6.10
C VAL A 211 -4.21 -4.92 -7.18
N GLU A 212 -4.62 -5.05 -8.44
CA GLU A 212 -3.72 -4.85 -9.57
C GLU A 212 -4.31 -4.08 -10.73
N ASP A 213 -3.47 -3.38 -11.48
CA ASP A 213 -3.87 -2.67 -12.70
C ASP A 213 -5.03 -1.68 -12.48
N CYS A 214 -5.17 -1.15 -11.26
CA CYS A 214 -6.25 -0.23 -10.88
C CYS A 214 -5.77 1.23 -10.93
N PHE A 215 -6.73 2.13 -11.15
CA PHE A 215 -6.54 3.57 -11.10
C PHE A 215 -7.34 4.18 -9.94
N PHE A 216 -6.68 4.99 -9.12
CA PHE A 216 -7.26 5.69 -7.98
C PHE A 216 -7.02 7.19 -8.16
N THR A 217 -8.08 8.00 -8.19
CA THR A 217 -7.97 9.46 -8.32
C THR A 217 -9.09 10.15 -7.54
N ASP A 218 -8.88 11.39 -7.09
CA ASP A 218 -9.94 12.20 -6.49
C ASP A 218 -10.66 11.49 -5.32
N ILE A 219 -9.86 10.96 -4.39
CA ILE A 219 -10.35 10.31 -3.17
C ILE A 219 -9.95 11.17 -1.98
N GLN A 220 -10.92 11.43 -1.09
CA GLN A 220 -10.73 12.35 0.03
C GLN A 220 -9.54 12.00 0.93
N ARG A 221 -9.28 10.71 1.20
CA ARG A 221 -8.21 10.30 2.12
C ARG A 221 -7.40 9.11 1.63
N LEU A 222 -7.97 7.90 1.58
CA LEU A 222 -7.19 6.67 1.38
C LEU A 222 -7.46 6.02 0.03
N GLY A 223 -6.43 5.53 -0.66
CA GLY A 223 -6.62 4.70 -1.85
C GLY A 223 -7.07 3.29 -1.48
N VAL A 224 -6.13 2.48 -0.99
CA VAL A 224 -6.35 1.12 -0.48
C VAL A 224 -6.10 1.08 1.02
N HIS A 225 -7.15 0.89 1.81
CA HIS A 225 -7.09 0.79 3.27
C HIS A 225 -7.31 -0.66 3.73
N ILE A 226 -6.27 -1.28 4.27
CA ILE A 226 -6.35 -2.64 4.83
C ILE A 226 -6.24 -2.52 6.35
N LYS A 227 -7.26 -2.97 7.07
CA LYS A 227 -7.34 -2.79 8.52
C LYS A 227 -7.85 -4.04 9.21
N HIS A 228 -7.15 -4.45 10.26
CA HIS A 228 -7.65 -5.44 11.21
C HIS A 228 -7.81 -4.80 12.59
N GLY A 229 -8.91 -5.08 13.31
CA GLY A 229 -9.15 -4.55 14.65
C GLY A 229 -8.24 -5.11 15.76
N GLY A 230 -7.19 -5.86 15.41
CA GLY A 230 -6.40 -6.69 16.34
C GLY A 230 -7.26 -7.71 17.09
N ALA A 231 -6.89 -7.98 18.35
CA ALA A 231 -7.61 -8.90 19.22
C ALA A 231 -7.72 -8.38 20.65
N LYS A 232 -8.61 -9.01 21.41
CA LYS A 232 -8.55 -9.02 22.87
C LYS A 232 -7.30 -9.81 23.30
N GLU A 233 -6.69 -9.41 24.41
CA GLU A 233 -5.56 -10.15 24.99
C GLU A 233 -5.92 -11.63 25.20
N GLY A 234 -4.99 -12.53 24.85
CA GLY A 234 -5.19 -13.97 24.93
C GLY A 234 -6.03 -14.61 23.81
N VAL A 235 -6.51 -13.84 22.82
CA VAL A 235 -7.29 -14.37 21.69
C VAL A 235 -6.44 -14.42 20.41
N GLY A 236 -6.43 -15.57 19.75
CA GLY A 236 -5.70 -15.78 18.51
C GLY A 236 -4.18 -15.66 18.67
N ASN A 237 -3.52 -15.30 17.58
CA ASN A 237 -2.08 -15.10 17.50
C ASN A 237 -1.78 -14.03 16.44
N ASP A 238 -0.49 -13.74 16.22
CA ASP A 238 -0.09 -12.68 15.31
C ASP A 238 -0.58 -12.85 13.86
N ALA A 239 -0.70 -14.08 13.38
CA ALA A 239 -1.11 -14.36 12.00
C ALA A 239 -2.62 -14.16 11.81
N ILE A 240 -3.45 -14.68 12.72
CA ILE A 240 -4.91 -14.60 12.60
C ILE A 240 -5.48 -13.24 13.03
N ASN A 241 -4.74 -12.45 13.82
CA ASN A 241 -5.15 -11.11 14.27
C ASN A 241 -4.76 -9.98 13.30
N ARG A 242 -4.52 -10.34 12.04
CA ARG A 242 -4.05 -9.48 10.94
C ARG A 242 -4.66 -9.96 9.63
N ASN A 243 -4.97 -9.05 8.71
CA ASN A 243 -5.30 -9.44 7.32
C ASN A 243 -4.02 -9.94 6.64
N ALA A 244 -4.08 -10.98 5.81
CA ALA A 244 -2.86 -11.69 5.39
C ALA A 244 -2.75 -11.98 3.90
N ASN A 245 -1.52 -12.19 3.42
CA ASN A 245 -1.20 -12.51 2.03
C ASN A 245 -1.79 -11.49 1.06
N ILE A 246 -1.21 -10.29 1.08
CA ILE A 246 -1.71 -9.15 0.34
C ILE A 246 -0.71 -8.74 -0.73
N ILE A 247 -1.21 -8.44 -1.92
CA ILE A 247 -0.45 -7.87 -3.03
C ILE A 247 -1.19 -6.63 -3.53
N VAL A 248 -0.51 -5.49 -3.53
CA VAL A 248 -0.96 -4.26 -4.20
C VAL A 248 0.08 -3.91 -5.25
N ARG A 249 -0.24 -4.12 -6.53
CA ARG A 249 0.76 -3.99 -7.60
C ARG A 249 0.29 -3.33 -8.87
N ASN A 250 1.20 -2.67 -9.58
CA ASN A 250 0.92 -2.09 -10.91
C ASN A 250 -0.31 -1.16 -10.92
N ASN A 251 -0.56 -0.45 -9.83
CA ASN A 251 -1.64 0.52 -9.73
C ASN A 251 -1.10 1.94 -9.90
N ARG A 252 -1.97 2.85 -10.35
CA ARG A 252 -1.69 4.30 -10.37
C ARG A 252 -2.61 5.00 -9.36
N PHE A 253 -2.01 5.81 -8.50
CA PHE A 253 -2.69 6.69 -7.57
C PHE A 253 -2.33 8.12 -7.93
N ASP A 254 -3.33 8.97 -8.14
CA ASP A 254 -3.17 10.31 -8.69
C ASP A 254 -4.02 11.28 -7.87
N HIS A 255 -3.40 12.26 -7.22
CA HIS A 255 -4.09 13.31 -6.46
C HIS A 255 -5.08 12.77 -5.40
N LEU A 256 -4.57 11.97 -4.46
CA LEU A 256 -5.35 11.53 -3.30
C LEU A 256 -5.19 12.55 -2.18
N GLY A 257 -6.28 12.89 -1.48
CA GLY A 257 -6.22 13.86 -0.39
C GLY A 257 -5.38 13.42 0.81
N GLY A 258 -5.15 12.10 0.93
CA GLY A 258 -4.23 11.51 1.88
C GLY A 258 -3.43 10.34 1.31
N THR A 259 -3.25 9.29 2.09
CA THR A 259 -2.35 8.18 1.75
C THR A 259 -2.88 7.25 0.68
N SER A 260 -2.02 6.84 -0.25
CA SER A 260 -2.40 5.90 -1.30
C SER A 260 -2.65 4.48 -0.79
N VAL A 261 -1.71 3.88 -0.05
CA VAL A 261 -1.87 2.51 0.49
C VAL A 261 -1.55 2.48 1.98
N LEU A 262 -2.52 2.03 2.78
CA LEU A 262 -2.40 1.91 4.23
C LEU A 262 -2.64 0.46 4.70
N PRO A 263 -1.58 -0.34 4.86
CA PRO A 263 -1.63 -1.57 5.64
C PRO A 263 -1.58 -1.28 7.15
N LEU A 264 -2.66 -1.61 7.84
CA LEU A 264 -2.79 -1.56 9.29
C LEU A 264 -3.09 -2.96 9.82
N ARG A 265 -2.11 -3.53 10.55
CA ARG A 265 -2.13 -4.90 11.07
C ARG A 265 -2.28 -5.93 9.94
N THR A 266 -1.28 -5.99 9.07
CA THR A 266 -1.18 -7.01 8.01
C THR A 266 -0.10 -8.06 8.28
N TYR A 267 -0.27 -9.27 7.74
CA TYR A 267 0.72 -10.36 7.82
C TYR A 267 1.08 -10.84 6.41
N ASN A 268 2.33 -10.65 5.99
CA ASN A 268 2.79 -10.83 4.61
C ASN A 268 2.08 -9.90 3.62
N CYS A 269 2.66 -8.72 3.39
CA CYS A 269 2.16 -7.72 2.45
C CYS A 269 3.25 -7.34 1.45
N LEU A 270 2.93 -7.41 0.15
CA LEU A 270 3.79 -6.96 -0.95
C LEU A 270 3.13 -5.77 -1.65
N ILE A 271 3.82 -4.63 -1.67
CA ILE A 271 3.38 -3.42 -2.37
C ILE A 271 4.44 -3.12 -3.42
N GLU A 272 4.15 -3.35 -4.70
CA GLU A 272 5.16 -3.23 -5.74
C GLU A 272 4.72 -2.64 -7.07
N LYS A 273 5.63 -1.94 -7.76
CA LYS A 273 5.40 -1.43 -9.12
C LYS A 273 4.22 -0.46 -9.23
N ASN A 274 3.89 0.24 -8.15
CA ASN A 274 2.85 1.26 -8.16
C ASN A 274 3.46 2.64 -8.45
N ILE A 275 2.66 3.51 -9.05
CA ILE A 275 2.96 4.93 -9.18
C ILE A 275 2.04 5.67 -8.23
N PHE A 276 2.63 6.39 -7.28
CA PHE A 276 1.95 7.27 -6.36
C PHE A 276 2.34 8.70 -6.72
N ASP A 277 1.37 9.49 -7.18
CA ASP A 277 1.59 10.87 -7.59
C ASP A 277 0.62 11.80 -6.87
N HIS A 278 1.18 12.78 -6.17
CA HIS A 278 0.43 13.71 -5.31
C HIS A 278 -0.47 13.07 -4.22
N PRO A 279 -0.01 12.07 -3.43
CA PRO A 279 -0.67 11.79 -2.15
C PRO A 279 -0.62 13.05 -1.26
N GLY A 280 -1.69 13.31 -0.52
CA GLY A 280 -1.84 14.54 0.25
C GLY A 280 -2.31 15.75 -0.56
N ALA A 281 -2.94 15.54 -1.73
CA ALA A 281 -3.51 16.60 -2.54
C ALA A 281 -4.54 17.45 -1.78
N SER A 282 -4.76 18.67 -2.27
CA SER A 282 -5.75 19.63 -1.77
C SER A 282 -6.58 20.21 -2.92
N THR A 283 -6.78 19.41 -3.98
CA THR A 283 -7.53 19.78 -5.18
C THR A 283 -9.04 19.91 -4.93
N ASP A 284 -9.56 19.28 -3.88
CA ASP A 284 -10.92 19.44 -3.36
C ASP A 284 -10.88 19.93 -1.90
N PRO A 285 -11.75 20.88 -1.49
CA PRO A 285 -11.74 21.45 -0.14
C PRO A 285 -12.03 20.43 0.99
N ARG A 286 -12.55 19.25 0.66
CA ARG A 286 -12.76 18.16 1.62
C ARG A 286 -11.49 17.34 1.88
N MET A 287 -10.50 17.43 0.99
CA MET A 287 -9.23 16.72 1.15
C MET A 287 -8.43 17.28 2.33
N PRO A 288 -7.80 16.43 3.15
CA PRO A 288 -7.05 16.87 4.31
C PRO A 288 -5.70 17.51 3.96
N GLY A 289 -5.23 17.42 2.71
CA GLY A 289 -3.94 17.99 2.32
C GLY A 289 -2.77 17.34 3.07
N ARG A 290 -2.87 16.03 3.35
CA ARG A 290 -1.85 15.28 4.12
C ARG A 290 -1.90 13.80 3.83
N GLY A 291 -0.82 13.25 3.27
CA GLY A 291 -0.65 11.81 3.20
C GLY A 291 0.71 11.40 2.66
N SER A 292 1.25 10.30 3.18
CA SER A 292 2.40 9.58 2.60
C SER A 292 1.94 8.66 1.47
N SER A 293 2.81 8.26 0.54
CA SER A 293 2.39 7.28 -0.50
C SER A 293 2.03 5.94 0.13
N VAL A 294 2.87 5.44 1.03
CA VAL A 294 2.62 4.22 1.81
C VAL A 294 3.08 4.41 3.25
N TRP A 295 2.28 3.93 4.20
CA TRP A 295 2.76 3.76 5.58
C TRP A 295 2.17 2.55 6.29
N THR A 296 2.95 1.97 7.19
CA THR A 296 2.66 0.67 7.82
C THR A 296 2.48 0.79 9.32
N TRP A 297 1.40 0.23 9.89
CA TRP A 297 1.20 0.21 11.34
C TRP A 297 0.90 -1.20 11.85
N ARG A 298 1.76 -1.74 12.73
CA ARG A 298 1.63 -3.06 13.38
C ARG A 298 1.62 -4.23 12.39
N CYS A 299 2.31 -4.06 11.27
CA CYS A 299 2.44 -5.05 10.22
C CYS A 299 3.58 -6.03 10.52
N ILE A 300 3.46 -7.25 10.00
CA ILE A 300 4.51 -8.28 10.07
C ILE A 300 4.82 -8.73 8.65
N ASN A 301 6.11 -8.70 8.28
CA ASN A 301 6.63 -9.06 6.97
C ASN A 301 5.98 -8.20 5.87
N THR A 302 6.46 -6.97 5.71
CA THR A 302 6.01 -6.07 4.63
C THR A 302 7.18 -5.77 3.70
N VAL A 303 6.97 -5.93 2.39
CA VAL A 303 7.94 -5.56 1.36
C VAL A 303 7.30 -4.51 0.48
N ILE A 304 7.95 -3.35 0.37
CA ILE A 304 7.53 -2.22 -0.46
C ILE A 304 8.64 -1.99 -1.48
N GLN A 305 8.42 -2.34 -2.74
CA GLN A 305 9.49 -2.36 -3.74
C GLN A 305 9.12 -1.92 -5.15
N HIS A 306 10.07 -1.36 -5.89
CA HIS A 306 9.88 -0.96 -7.28
C HIS A 306 8.74 0.05 -7.49
N ASN A 307 8.41 0.86 -6.48
CA ASN A 307 7.40 1.90 -6.59
C ASN A 307 8.01 3.26 -6.94
N GLN A 308 7.21 4.14 -7.54
CA GLN A 308 7.51 5.57 -7.68
C GLN A 308 6.62 6.36 -6.72
N CYS A 309 7.23 7.16 -5.86
CA CYS A 309 6.56 8.05 -4.91
C CYS A 309 6.90 9.48 -5.30
N LEU A 310 5.95 10.18 -5.91
CA LEU A 310 6.16 11.48 -6.53
C LEU A 310 5.29 12.51 -5.80
N SER A 311 5.87 13.67 -5.54
CA SER A 311 5.10 14.86 -5.18
C SER A 311 4.22 14.68 -3.93
N THR A 312 4.69 13.93 -2.93
CA THR A 312 3.92 13.73 -1.69
C THR A 312 3.80 15.05 -0.92
N ARG A 313 2.60 15.38 -0.45
CA ARG A 313 2.27 16.66 0.21
C ARG A 313 1.72 16.46 1.62
N GLY A 314 2.03 17.41 2.49
CA GLY A 314 1.26 17.61 3.70
C GLY A 314 2.01 18.18 4.87
N TYR A 315 1.23 18.79 5.77
CA TYR A 315 1.73 19.54 6.92
C TYR A 315 2.39 18.69 8.03
N LEU A 316 2.29 17.35 7.95
CA LEU A 316 2.88 16.35 8.86
C LEU A 316 3.20 15.04 8.10
N ASP A 317 4.14 14.24 8.61
CA ASP A 317 4.62 12.96 8.03
C ASP A 317 4.96 13.13 6.53
N SER A 318 4.07 12.74 5.60
CA SER A 318 4.11 13.03 4.16
C SER A 318 5.44 12.67 3.48
N HIS A 319 6.02 11.57 3.92
CA HIS A 319 7.15 10.90 3.28
C HIS A 319 6.66 10.11 2.06
N GLY A 320 7.56 9.81 1.11
CA GLY A 320 7.22 8.86 0.05
C GLY A 320 6.74 7.53 0.65
N ILE A 321 7.59 6.88 1.43
CA ILE A 321 7.24 5.72 2.24
C ILE A 321 7.72 5.96 3.66
N HIS A 322 6.89 5.70 4.67
CA HIS A 322 7.34 5.67 6.06
C HIS A 322 6.91 4.41 6.82
N ILE A 323 7.73 4.02 7.80
CA ILE A 323 7.47 2.86 8.65
C ILE A 323 6.94 3.41 9.98
N ASP A 324 5.61 3.42 10.11
CA ASP A 324 4.92 3.87 11.31
C ASP A 324 5.10 2.89 12.48
N HIS A 325 4.24 2.89 13.49
CA HIS A 325 4.52 2.22 14.75
C HIS A 325 4.48 0.69 14.72
N GLU A 326 5.37 0.07 15.50
CA GLU A 326 5.30 -1.32 15.96
C GLU A 326 5.23 -2.40 14.86
N ASN A 327 5.93 -2.20 13.74
CA ASN A 327 6.07 -3.20 12.68
C ASN A 327 7.23 -4.16 12.95
N VAL A 328 7.15 -5.36 12.41
CA VAL A 328 8.23 -6.36 12.46
C VAL A 328 8.56 -6.79 11.03
N ASN A 329 9.83 -6.64 10.64
CA ASN A 329 10.34 -6.96 9.31
C ASN A 329 9.65 -6.15 8.20
N THR A 330 10.04 -4.89 8.04
CA THR A 330 9.55 -4.02 6.95
C THR A 330 10.71 -3.63 6.04
N PHE A 331 10.59 -3.91 4.75
CA PHE A 331 11.61 -3.70 3.73
C PHE A 331 11.13 -2.69 2.70
N VAL A 332 11.72 -1.49 2.70
CA VAL A 332 11.59 -0.48 1.67
C VAL A 332 12.80 -0.63 0.75
N GLN A 333 12.60 -1.19 -0.45
CA GLN A 333 13.70 -1.50 -1.35
C GLN A 333 13.43 -1.20 -2.82
N TYR A 334 14.41 -0.70 -3.56
CA TYR A 334 14.26 -0.43 -5.00
C TYR A 334 13.14 0.57 -5.34
N ASN A 335 12.83 1.51 -4.44
CA ASN A 335 11.83 2.55 -4.71
C ASN A 335 12.49 3.86 -5.14
N TYR A 336 11.83 4.57 -6.04
CA TYR A 336 12.16 5.94 -6.41
C TYR A 336 11.24 6.90 -5.66
N MET A 337 11.82 7.86 -4.95
CA MET A 337 11.09 8.91 -4.23
C MET A 337 11.59 10.26 -4.70
N GLU A 338 10.69 11.12 -5.14
CA GLU A 338 11.05 12.46 -5.58
C GLU A 338 10.05 13.50 -5.09
N ASP A 339 10.59 14.61 -4.59
CA ASP A 339 9.81 15.78 -4.20
C ASP A 339 8.75 15.49 -3.12
N CYS A 340 9.07 14.62 -2.17
CA CYS A 340 8.20 14.34 -1.03
C CYS A 340 8.47 15.32 0.11
N GLU A 341 7.45 16.05 0.57
CA GLU A 341 7.58 17.09 1.60
C GLU A 341 8.20 16.57 2.92
N GLY A 342 7.88 15.33 3.30
CA GLY A 342 8.28 14.74 4.57
C GLY A 342 9.75 14.47 4.74
N GLY A 343 10.36 13.85 3.73
CA GLY A 343 11.71 13.32 3.84
C GLY A 343 11.88 11.98 3.15
N PHE A 344 13.04 11.37 3.39
CA PHE A 344 13.39 10.05 2.86
C PHE A 344 13.09 8.92 3.85
N VAL A 345 13.79 8.87 4.98
CA VAL A 345 13.58 7.82 6.00
C VAL A 345 12.76 8.36 7.15
N GLU A 346 11.62 7.72 7.41
CA GLU A 346 10.88 7.87 8.66
C GLU A 346 10.56 6.48 9.23
N ILE A 347 10.97 6.28 10.49
CA ILE A 347 10.77 5.06 11.26
C ILE A 347 10.30 5.47 12.66
N LEU A 348 9.02 5.23 12.97
CA LEU A 348 8.42 5.63 14.25
C LEU A 348 8.52 4.51 15.31
N GLY A 349 8.21 4.81 16.57
CA GLY A 349 8.54 3.94 17.70
C GLY A 349 8.04 2.50 17.61
N GLY A 350 8.86 1.58 18.11
CA GLY A 350 8.53 0.16 18.33
C GLY A 350 8.80 -0.76 17.14
N ASN A 351 9.44 -0.27 16.08
CA ASN A 351 9.77 -1.11 14.93
C ASN A 351 10.94 -2.06 15.21
N VAL A 352 10.86 -3.28 14.68
CA VAL A 352 11.94 -4.26 14.68
C VAL A 352 12.27 -4.67 13.25
N ASN A 353 13.55 -4.61 12.88
CA ASN A 353 14.03 -4.93 11.53
C ASN A 353 13.37 -4.05 10.45
N ALA A 354 13.51 -2.73 10.61
CA ALA A 354 13.15 -1.75 9.58
C ALA A 354 14.31 -1.58 8.60
N VAL A 355 14.06 -1.74 7.30
CA VAL A 355 15.11 -1.77 6.28
C VAL A 355 14.78 -0.80 5.14
N TYR A 356 15.67 0.15 4.88
CA TYR A 356 15.71 0.97 3.66
C TYR A 356 16.96 0.58 2.87
N ARG A 357 16.79 -0.04 1.70
CA ARG A 357 17.94 -0.43 0.86
C ARG A 357 17.74 -0.25 -0.63
N TYR A 358 18.80 0.10 -1.35
CA TYR A 358 18.74 0.25 -2.81
C TYR A 358 17.60 1.16 -3.27
N ASN A 359 17.24 2.19 -2.50
CA ASN A 359 16.28 3.21 -2.93
C ASN A 359 17.04 4.41 -3.51
N VAL A 360 16.35 5.17 -4.37
CA VAL A 360 16.83 6.46 -4.87
C VAL A 360 15.84 7.53 -4.37
N SER A 361 16.34 8.47 -3.57
CA SER A 361 15.57 9.60 -3.03
C SER A 361 16.12 10.90 -3.57
N VAL A 362 15.23 11.78 -4.04
CA VAL A 362 15.58 12.99 -4.78
C VAL A 362 14.75 14.15 -4.29
N ASN A 363 15.42 15.16 -3.73
CA ASN A 363 14.78 16.37 -3.26
C ASN A 363 13.63 16.14 -2.26
N ASP A 364 13.74 15.11 -1.44
CA ASP A 364 12.78 14.88 -0.36
C ASP A 364 13.12 15.71 0.88
N GLY A 365 12.11 16.01 1.70
CA GLY A 365 12.27 16.66 3.00
C GLY A 365 12.47 18.16 2.91
N TRP A 366 11.68 18.87 2.09
CA TRP A 366 11.76 20.33 2.01
C TRP A 366 10.72 21.07 2.87
N ARG A 367 9.79 20.34 3.54
CA ARG A 367 8.74 20.95 4.35
C ARG A 367 9.26 21.93 5.39
N LYS A 368 8.67 23.12 5.44
CA LYS A 368 8.95 24.14 6.46
C LYS A 368 7.69 24.44 7.28
N ASN A 369 7.59 23.84 8.46
CA ASN A 369 6.50 24.09 9.40
C ASN A 369 6.99 24.97 10.57
N LEU A 370 6.36 26.12 10.78
CA LEU A 370 6.76 27.08 11.83
C LEU A 370 6.53 26.55 13.25
N LYS A 371 5.63 25.59 13.44
CA LYS A 371 5.31 25.00 14.75
C LYS A 371 6.17 23.78 15.06
N TRP A 372 6.73 23.14 14.04
CA TRP A 372 7.56 21.95 14.17
C TRP A 372 8.95 22.25 13.64
N LYS A 373 9.85 22.64 14.55
CA LYS A 373 11.20 23.16 14.26
C LYS A 373 11.99 22.32 13.23
N ASN A 374 11.81 21.00 13.25
CA ASN A 374 12.46 20.06 12.35
C ASN A 374 11.40 19.28 11.59
N SER A 375 10.54 19.97 10.83
CA SER A 375 9.44 19.29 10.13
C SER A 375 9.86 18.45 8.95
N ASN A 376 11.14 18.45 8.62
CA ASN A 376 11.67 17.81 7.45
C ASN A 376 12.97 17.09 7.76
N HIS A 377 13.12 15.90 7.20
CA HIS A 377 14.24 15.02 7.54
C HIS A 377 14.86 14.37 6.32
N THR A 378 16.19 14.22 6.35
CA THR A 378 16.84 13.21 5.52
C THR A 378 16.66 11.84 6.17
N ILE A 379 16.84 11.76 7.50
CA ILE A 379 16.58 10.55 8.30
C ILE A 379 15.89 10.94 9.60
N TRP A 380 14.78 10.28 9.91
CA TRP A 380 14.11 10.33 11.19
C TRP A 380 13.82 8.92 11.72
N ILE A 381 14.40 8.60 12.87
CA ILE A 381 14.07 7.41 13.65
C ILE A 381 13.71 7.85 15.06
N ASN A 382 12.45 7.65 15.47
CA ASN A 382 11.97 8.12 16.76
C ASN A 382 11.77 6.97 17.78
N GLN A 383 11.68 7.35 19.05
CA GLN A 383 11.51 6.46 20.20
C GLN A 383 10.06 6.33 20.69
N VAL A 384 9.12 7.05 20.09
CA VAL A 384 7.77 7.22 20.63
C VAL A 384 6.77 6.46 19.78
N ALA A 385 6.08 5.51 20.40
CA ALA A 385 4.95 4.81 19.81
C ALA A 385 3.62 5.51 20.14
N ALA A 386 2.55 5.05 19.51
CA ALA A 386 1.18 5.51 19.78
C ALA A 386 0.86 5.55 21.29
N GLY A 387 0.13 6.58 21.71
CA GLY A 387 -0.13 6.85 23.13
C GLY A 387 1.03 7.50 23.88
N LYS A 388 2.03 8.03 23.16
CA LYS A 388 3.22 8.72 23.72
C LYS A 388 4.11 7.80 24.59
N LYS A 389 4.03 6.49 24.39
CA LYS A 389 4.86 5.51 25.11
C LYS A 389 6.25 5.45 24.47
N ILE A 390 7.30 5.47 25.29
CA ILE A 390 8.65 5.15 24.80
C ILE A 390 8.68 3.66 24.43
N HIS A 391 8.88 3.40 23.15
CA HIS A 391 9.09 2.08 22.58
C HIS A 391 10.14 2.27 21.49
N LEU A 392 11.41 2.01 21.83
CA LEU A 392 12.53 2.24 20.92
C LEU A 392 12.44 1.30 19.73
N CYS A 393 12.80 1.81 18.55
CA CYS A 393 13.07 0.95 17.40
C CYS A 393 14.33 0.11 17.67
N GLU A 394 14.35 -1.13 17.17
CA GLU A 394 15.49 -2.03 17.28
C GLU A 394 15.87 -2.58 15.89
N ASN A 395 17.16 -2.56 15.57
CA ASN A 395 17.69 -3.08 14.31
C ASN A 395 17.14 -2.33 13.09
N SER A 396 17.50 -1.05 12.98
CA SER A 396 17.19 -0.24 11.79
C SER A 396 18.35 -0.26 10.81
N TYR A 397 18.10 -0.60 9.56
CA TYR A 397 19.10 -0.76 8.50
C TYR A 397 18.83 0.22 7.37
N ILE A 398 19.76 1.13 7.11
CA ILE A 398 19.69 2.10 6.02
C ILE A 398 20.96 1.90 5.19
N TYR A 399 20.88 1.21 4.05
CA TYR A 399 22.10 0.90 3.29
C TYR A 399 21.92 0.84 1.79
N ASN A 400 23.00 1.11 1.04
CA ASN A 400 22.97 1.07 -0.43
C ASN A 400 21.88 1.97 -1.03
N ASN A 401 21.48 3.06 -0.36
CA ASN A 401 20.58 4.05 -0.94
C ASN A 401 21.38 5.17 -1.60
N THR A 402 20.80 5.80 -2.62
CA THR A 402 21.31 7.05 -3.20
C THR A 402 20.35 8.18 -2.82
N VAL A 403 20.82 9.09 -1.95
CA VAL A 403 20.03 10.19 -1.41
C VAL A 403 20.59 11.50 -1.95
N VAL A 404 19.77 12.23 -2.70
CA VAL A 404 20.17 13.41 -3.44
C VAL A 404 19.30 14.59 -3.05
N MET A 405 19.94 15.65 -2.59
CA MET A 405 19.33 16.97 -2.48
C MET A 405 20.09 17.90 -3.43
N ASP A 406 19.37 18.52 -4.38
CA ASP A 406 19.93 19.39 -5.40
C ASP A 406 19.12 20.70 -5.59
N LYS A 407 18.34 21.08 -4.56
CA LYS A 407 17.62 22.35 -4.46
C LYS A 407 17.93 23.05 -3.13
N GLY A 408 17.84 24.37 -3.12
CA GLY A 408 18.21 25.22 -1.97
C GLY A 408 17.28 25.10 -0.76
N TYR A 409 17.44 24.05 0.05
CA TYR A 409 16.82 23.89 1.36
C TYR A 409 17.68 23.02 2.29
N SER A 410 17.42 23.05 3.59
CA SER A 410 18.14 22.22 4.57
C SER A 410 17.20 21.26 5.29
N THR A 411 17.68 20.08 5.67
CA THR A 411 16.95 19.08 6.45
C THR A 411 17.49 18.91 7.88
N ALA A 412 16.75 18.17 8.70
CA ALA A 412 17.24 17.58 9.94
C ALA A 412 17.66 16.10 9.76
N ILE A 413 18.46 15.60 10.70
CA ILE A 413 18.78 14.19 10.90
C ILE A 413 18.56 13.87 12.38
N GLU A 414 17.60 13.00 12.69
CA GLU A 414 17.30 12.63 14.08
C GLU A 414 17.17 11.12 14.20
N ILE A 415 18.02 10.52 15.03
CA ILE A 415 18.01 9.08 15.29
C ILE A 415 17.99 8.86 16.80
N ASN A 416 16.93 8.22 17.29
CA ASN A 416 16.80 7.78 18.67
C ASN A 416 16.25 6.36 18.71
N ALA A 417 17.17 5.39 18.66
CA ALA A 417 16.85 3.98 18.52
C ALA A 417 17.94 3.10 19.15
N LYS A 418 17.71 1.78 19.15
CA LYS A 418 18.73 0.78 19.44
C LYS A 418 19.20 0.11 18.14
N ASN A 419 20.45 -0.34 18.11
CA ASN A 419 21.05 -1.12 17.01
C ASN A 419 20.76 -0.49 15.64
N THR A 420 21.50 0.57 15.30
CA THR A 420 21.32 1.29 14.02
C THR A 420 22.48 0.98 13.08
N PHE A 421 22.16 0.67 11.83
CA PHE A 421 23.12 0.27 10.81
C PHE A 421 22.97 1.19 9.58
N ILE A 422 23.97 2.01 9.30
CA ILE A 422 23.99 2.97 8.20
C ILE A 422 25.25 2.75 7.36
N PHE A 423 25.15 2.12 6.21
CA PHE A 423 26.36 1.79 5.43
C PHE A 423 26.13 1.80 3.93
N ASN A 424 27.19 2.01 3.15
CA ASN A 424 27.11 2.00 1.68
C ASN A 424 26.09 2.98 1.09
N ASN A 425 25.66 4.05 1.76
CA ASN A 425 24.76 5.04 1.16
C ASN A 425 25.55 6.15 0.45
N ILE A 426 24.98 6.74 -0.59
CA ILE A 426 25.42 8.03 -1.12
C ILE A 426 24.55 9.12 -0.51
N PHE A 427 25.17 10.10 0.16
CA PHE A 427 24.56 11.35 0.60
C PHE A 427 25.13 12.49 -0.24
N TYR A 428 24.35 12.96 -1.20
CA TYR A 428 24.71 14.03 -2.11
C TYR A 428 23.92 15.28 -1.81
N SER A 429 24.62 16.37 -1.52
CA SER A 429 24.06 17.70 -1.33
C SER A 429 24.66 18.66 -2.37
N GLY A 430 23.82 19.33 -3.15
CA GLY A 430 24.23 20.23 -4.23
C GLY A 430 23.32 21.46 -4.34
N ASN A 431 23.70 22.43 -5.18
CA ASN A 431 22.88 23.62 -5.49
C ASN A 431 22.31 24.35 -4.26
N GLY A 432 23.11 24.50 -3.20
CA GLY A 432 22.72 25.19 -1.97
C GLY A 432 21.86 24.38 -1.01
N SER A 433 21.66 23.08 -1.24
CA SER A 433 21.04 22.19 -0.25
C SER A 433 21.96 21.94 0.94
N ALA A 434 21.42 21.51 2.09
CA ALA A 434 22.24 21.08 3.22
C ALA A 434 21.57 19.96 4.07
N MET A 435 22.20 18.79 4.17
CA MET A 435 21.68 17.68 4.96
C MET A 435 22.04 17.82 6.44
N GLY A 436 21.04 17.79 7.33
CA GLY A 436 21.23 17.85 8.78
C GLY A 436 21.53 19.23 9.36
N ARG A 437 21.64 20.28 8.53
CA ARG A 437 22.02 21.63 9.00
C ARG A 437 21.01 22.23 9.98
N GLN A 438 19.72 21.91 9.85
CA GLN A 438 18.71 22.39 10.78
C GLN A 438 18.91 21.79 12.18
N HIS A 439 19.19 20.49 12.21
CA HIS A 439 19.29 19.72 13.45
C HIS A 439 19.97 18.38 13.19
N VAL A 440 20.87 17.98 14.10
CA VAL A 440 21.41 16.62 14.17
C VAL A 440 21.29 16.11 15.58
N VAL A 441 20.62 14.97 15.76
CA VAL A 441 20.59 14.20 17.02
C VAL A 441 20.86 12.74 16.72
N MET A 442 21.79 12.15 17.48
CA MET A 442 22.06 10.72 17.48
C MET A 442 22.04 10.19 18.92
N LYS A 443 21.12 9.27 19.21
CA LYS A 443 20.99 8.55 20.48
C LYS A 443 20.92 7.06 20.19
N SER A 444 22.02 6.36 20.43
CA SER A 444 22.12 4.90 20.26
C SER A 444 21.55 4.09 21.44
N ASN A 445 21.14 4.78 22.51
CA ASN A 445 20.58 4.17 23.72
C ASN A 445 21.46 3.06 24.33
N GLY A 446 22.78 3.26 24.31
CA GLY A 446 23.76 2.31 24.87
C GLY A 446 23.97 1.05 24.02
N THR A 447 23.53 1.05 22.77
CA THR A 447 23.64 -0.09 21.85
C THR A 447 24.45 0.25 20.60
N LEU A 448 24.62 -0.72 19.70
CA LEU A 448 25.46 -0.58 18.52
C LEU A 448 24.96 0.52 17.56
N LEU A 449 25.87 1.43 17.20
CA LEU A 449 25.79 2.22 15.98
C LEU A 449 26.85 1.68 15.04
N TYR A 450 26.44 1.07 13.92
CA TYR A 450 27.34 0.65 12.86
C TYR A 450 27.17 1.62 11.69
N MET A 451 28.09 2.57 11.54
CA MET A 451 28.07 3.52 10.44
C MET A 451 29.40 3.49 9.69
N ARG A 452 29.40 2.98 8.45
CA ARG A 452 30.62 2.71 7.69
C ARG A 452 30.44 2.86 6.18
N ASN A 453 31.47 3.33 5.49
CA ASN A 453 31.57 3.30 4.02
C ASN A 453 30.37 3.97 3.33
N ASN A 454 29.83 5.05 3.92
CA ASN A 454 28.93 5.93 3.20
C ASN A 454 29.75 6.97 2.42
N LEU A 455 29.28 7.34 1.24
CA LEU A 455 29.86 8.42 0.44
C LEU A 455 29.15 9.73 0.75
N PHE A 456 29.92 10.77 1.06
CA PHE A 456 29.42 12.11 1.35
C PHE A 456 29.94 13.11 0.31
N HIS A 457 29.02 13.90 -0.26
CA HIS A 457 29.32 15.00 -1.17
C HIS A 457 28.56 16.27 -0.77
N GLY A 458 29.24 17.41 -0.85
CA GLY A 458 28.66 18.73 -0.57
C GLY A 458 28.40 19.01 0.90
N ASP A 459 27.36 19.79 1.20
CA ASP A 459 27.01 20.20 2.56
C ASP A 459 26.18 19.11 3.27
N VAL A 460 26.90 18.21 3.94
CA VAL A 460 26.36 17.25 4.91
C VAL A 460 26.93 17.59 6.29
N ASP A 461 26.07 17.74 7.29
CA ASP A 461 26.46 18.19 8.62
C ASP A 461 27.53 17.27 9.24
N ARG A 462 28.63 17.87 9.72
CA ARG A 462 29.78 17.16 10.27
C ARG A 462 29.42 16.25 11.45
N ARG A 463 28.44 16.64 12.28
CA ARG A 463 28.01 15.84 13.42
C ARG A 463 27.41 14.49 13.03
N PHE A 464 26.89 14.37 11.80
CA PHE A 464 26.43 13.10 11.26
C PHE A 464 27.56 12.38 10.50
N LEU A 465 28.28 13.10 9.63
CA LEU A 465 29.37 12.53 8.83
C LEU A 465 30.46 11.89 9.71
N GLU A 466 30.85 12.54 10.80
CA GLU A 466 31.91 12.10 11.71
C GLU A 466 31.52 10.87 12.56
N LEU A 467 30.25 10.44 12.50
CA LEU A 467 29.82 9.16 13.08
C LEU A 467 30.22 7.96 12.20
N ASP A 468 30.55 8.17 10.93
CA ASP A 468 31.02 7.12 10.03
C ASP A 468 32.48 6.77 10.34
N GLU A 469 32.76 5.49 10.60
CA GLU A 469 34.11 5.00 10.93
C GLU A 469 35.02 4.88 9.69
N SER A 470 34.47 4.96 8.47
CA SER A 470 35.20 4.87 7.21
C SER A 470 34.47 5.64 6.08
N PRO A 471 34.30 6.97 6.20
CA PRO A 471 33.56 7.75 5.23
C PRO A 471 34.33 7.86 3.92
N VAL A 472 33.64 7.68 2.81
CA VAL A 472 34.14 8.05 1.49
C VAL A 472 33.73 9.49 1.22
N LYS A 473 34.66 10.34 0.78
CA LYS A 473 34.37 11.74 0.43
C LYS A 473 34.68 11.95 -1.04
N GLY A 474 33.76 12.56 -1.77
CA GLY A 474 33.97 12.84 -3.19
C GLY A 474 32.67 13.05 -3.93
N ASN A 475 32.77 13.48 -5.18
CA ASN A 475 31.62 13.53 -6.07
C ASN A 475 31.28 12.10 -6.52
N PRO A 476 30.04 11.61 -6.39
CA PRO A 476 29.65 10.29 -6.86
C PRO A 476 29.76 10.14 -8.39
N GLY A 477 29.86 11.23 -9.16
CA GLY A 477 30.00 11.17 -10.61
C GLY A 477 28.73 10.67 -11.29
N PHE A 478 27.57 11.20 -10.87
CA PHE A 478 26.29 10.89 -11.50
C PHE A 478 26.32 11.21 -13.00
N LEU A 479 25.80 10.30 -13.82
CA LEU A 479 25.79 10.44 -15.27
C LEU A 479 24.80 11.53 -15.75
N GLY A 480 23.73 11.80 -14.99
CA GLY A 480 22.73 12.82 -15.31
C GLY A 480 21.92 12.54 -16.58
N LYS A 481 21.88 11.29 -17.05
CA LYS A 481 21.19 10.87 -18.28
C LYS A 481 19.88 10.16 -17.95
N GLY A 482 18.89 10.27 -18.84
CA GLY A 482 17.58 9.62 -18.67
C GLY A 482 16.63 10.41 -17.77
N ALA A 483 15.57 9.74 -17.29
CA ALA A 483 14.52 10.34 -16.45
C ALA A 483 14.48 9.67 -15.07
N GLY A 484 13.90 10.36 -14.08
CA GLY A 484 13.74 9.82 -12.73
C GLY A 484 15.07 9.33 -12.13
N ALA A 485 15.08 8.07 -11.69
CA ALA A 485 16.23 7.41 -11.06
C ALA A 485 17.44 7.23 -11.99
N ASP A 486 17.23 7.14 -13.32
CA ASP A 486 18.31 6.87 -14.29
C ASP A 486 19.39 7.95 -14.28
N ARG A 487 19.02 9.17 -13.87
CA ARG A 487 19.94 10.31 -13.71
C ARG A 487 21.07 10.02 -12.71
N TYR A 488 20.84 9.09 -11.77
CA TYR A 488 21.70 8.85 -10.61
C TYR A 488 22.52 7.55 -10.71
N GLN A 489 22.60 6.96 -11.91
CA GLN A 489 23.67 6.01 -12.23
C GLN A 489 25.03 6.73 -12.15
N ILE A 490 26.10 6.01 -11.78
CA ILE A 490 27.44 6.57 -11.57
C ILE A 490 28.44 6.13 -12.64
N GLY A 491 29.39 7.00 -12.98
CA GLY A 491 30.44 6.73 -13.96
C GLY A 491 31.56 5.81 -13.47
N ALA A 492 32.43 5.38 -14.40
CA ALA A 492 33.52 4.43 -14.15
C ALA A 492 34.61 4.94 -13.20
N ASP A 493 34.75 6.26 -13.04
CA ASP A 493 35.71 6.89 -12.13
C ASP A 493 35.11 7.23 -10.77
N SER A 494 33.88 6.77 -10.50
CA SER A 494 33.19 7.09 -9.26
C SER A 494 33.90 6.50 -8.03
N PRO A 495 34.11 7.30 -6.97
CA PRO A 495 34.69 6.80 -5.72
C PRO A 495 33.73 5.86 -4.96
N ALA A 496 32.50 5.65 -5.44
CA ALA A 496 31.58 4.67 -4.88
C ALA A 496 31.86 3.22 -5.35
N LEU A 497 32.56 3.04 -6.47
CA LEU A 497 32.74 1.72 -7.08
C LEU A 497 33.64 0.82 -6.24
N GLY A 498 33.10 -0.35 -5.85
CA GLY A 498 33.83 -1.35 -5.08
C GLY A 498 34.33 -0.88 -3.70
N GLN A 499 33.78 0.21 -3.16
CA GLN A 499 34.16 0.74 -1.84
C GLN A 499 33.19 0.35 -0.72
N GLY A 500 32.13 -0.40 -1.03
CA GLY A 500 31.13 -0.80 -0.03
C GLY A 500 31.57 -1.98 0.83
N VAL A 501 30.98 -2.08 2.02
CA VAL A 501 31.13 -3.24 2.91
C VAL A 501 30.17 -4.36 2.51
N ALA A 502 30.61 -5.62 2.60
CA ALA A 502 29.80 -6.80 2.34
C ALA A 502 28.85 -7.18 3.50
N LYS A 503 28.43 -6.20 4.31
CA LYS A 503 27.48 -6.40 5.40
C LYS A 503 26.07 -6.51 4.83
N LEU A 504 25.30 -7.48 5.31
CA LEU A 504 23.90 -7.64 4.97
C LEU A 504 23.01 -7.18 6.14
N GLY A 505 21.84 -6.66 5.81
CA GLY A 505 20.72 -6.60 6.75
C GLY A 505 20.06 -7.97 6.93
N PRO A 506 18.89 -8.05 7.58
CA PRO A 506 18.16 -9.31 7.72
C PRO A 506 17.64 -9.80 6.35
N PRO A 507 17.45 -11.13 6.17
CA PRO A 507 16.78 -11.66 5.00
C PRO A 507 15.28 -11.31 5.05
N VAL A 508 14.65 -11.14 3.88
CA VAL A 508 13.19 -11.02 3.78
C VAL A 508 12.53 -12.33 4.24
N PRO A 509 11.73 -12.35 5.32
CA PRO A 509 11.06 -13.56 5.77
C PRO A 509 10.05 -14.05 4.73
N GLY A 510 10.07 -15.36 4.45
CA GLY A 510 9.16 -15.96 3.47
C GLY A 510 9.52 -15.69 2.01
N ALA A 511 10.68 -15.08 1.72
CA ALA A 511 11.22 -14.95 0.37
C ALA A 511 11.17 -16.28 -0.41
N GLY A 512 10.76 -16.22 -1.68
CA GLY A 512 10.55 -17.39 -2.53
C GLY A 512 9.25 -18.17 -2.24
N LYS A 513 8.38 -17.69 -1.36
CA LYS A 513 7.10 -18.36 -0.99
C LYS A 513 5.93 -17.37 -0.95
N GLY A 514 4.71 -17.88 -1.14
CA GLY A 514 3.47 -17.11 -0.98
C GLY A 514 3.47 -15.82 -1.82
N VAL A 515 3.09 -14.70 -1.20
CA VAL A 515 3.13 -13.37 -1.85
C VAL A 515 4.54 -12.92 -2.20
N PHE A 516 5.56 -13.47 -1.55
CA PHE A 516 6.97 -13.15 -1.78
C PHE A 516 7.65 -14.15 -2.72
N LYS A 517 6.90 -14.91 -3.54
CA LYS A 517 7.45 -15.93 -4.46
C LYS A 517 8.54 -15.40 -5.39
N ASN A 518 8.47 -14.13 -5.77
CA ASN A 518 9.41 -13.47 -6.66
C ASN A 518 10.34 -12.48 -5.92
N VAL A 519 10.35 -12.50 -4.59
CA VAL A 519 11.20 -11.65 -3.77
C VAL A 519 12.38 -12.48 -3.28
N ALA A 520 13.60 -12.01 -3.53
CA ALA A 520 14.82 -12.62 -3.03
C ALA A 520 15.02 -12.31 -1.54
N ALA A 521 15.61 -13.26 -0.79
CA ALA A 521 15.90 -13.05 0.63
C ALA A 521 16.89 -11.90 0.86
N TYR A 522 17.91 -11.82 0.00
CA TYR A 522 18.89 -10.74 -0.07
C TYR A 522 18.92 -10.13 -1.48
N PRO A 523 19.35 -8.87 -1.63
CA PRO A 523 19.59 -8.26 -2.93
C PRO A 523 20.59 -9.09 -3.74
N ALA A 524 20.21 -9.45 -4.96
CA ALA A 524 21.11 -10.03 -5.95
C ALA A 524 21.48 -9.02 -7.04
N VAL A 525 20.69 -7.94 -7.13
CA VAL A 525 20.84 -6.84 -8.08
C VAL A 525 20.72 -5.50 -7.35
N ASP A 526 21.19 -4.44 -8.01
CA ASP A 526 21.01 -3.05 -7.59
C ASP A 526 19.61 -2.52 -7.97
N PHE A 527 19.38 -1.20 -7.84
CA PHE A 527 18.12 -0.57 -8.24
C PHE A 527 17.79 -0.76 -9.73
N PHE A 528 18.81 -0.82 -10.58
CA PHE A 528 18.71 -0.84 -12.05
C PHE A 528 18.74 -2.26 -12.63
N GLY A 529 18.78 -3.29 -11.78
CA GLY A 529 18.84 -4.69 -12.20
C GLY A 529 20.24 -5.20 -12.53
N ASN A 530 21.29 -4.44 -12.24
CA ASN A 530 22.67 -4.89 -12.42
C ASN A 530 23.07 -5.85 -11.30
N PRO A 531 23.81 -6.94 -11.61
CA PRO A 531 24.36 -7.82 -10.58
C PRO A 531 25.24 -7.05 -9.59
N LEU A 532 25.13 -7.39 -8.31
CA LEU A 532 25.94 -6.74 -7.27
C LEU A 532 27.41 -7.18 -7.33
N GLY A 533 28.31 -6.20 -7.27
CA GLY A 533 29.75 -6.41 -7.18
C GLY A 533 30.19 -7.03 -5.84
N ARG A 534 31.42 -7.54 -5.81
CA ARG A 534 32.11 -7.99 -4.59
C ARG A 534 33.52 -7.38 -4.54
N PRO A 535 33.82 -6.45 -3.63
CA PRO A 535 32.89 -5.76 -2.70
C PRO A 535 31.76 -5.00 -3.43
N PRO A 536 30.60 -4.76 -2.77
CA PRO A 536 29.50 -4.01 -3.38
C PRO A 536 29.91 -2.55 -3.64
N CYS A 537 29.20 -1.89 -4.54
CA CYS A 537 29.32 -0.44 -4.70
C CYS A 537 28.60 0.28 -3.54
N ILE A 538 29.00 1.52 -3.27
CA ILE A 538 28.24 2.45 -2.43
C ILE A 538 27.10 3.04 -3.28
N GLY A 539 25.92 3.20 -2.69
CA GLY A 539 24.71 3.69 -3.33
C GLY A 539 23.84 2.60 -3.94
N ALA A 540 22.82 3.04 -4.66
CA ALA A 540 21.79 2.19 -5.26
C ALA A 540 22.16 1.62 -6.64
N PHE A 541 23.33 1.99 -7.19
CA PHE A 541 23.85 1.53 -8.47
C PHE A 541 25.06 0.59 -8.28
N SER A 542 25.18 -0.42 -9.14
CA SER A 542 26.34 -1.28 -9.32
C SER A 542 26.71 -1.34 -10.80
N PHE A 543 28.00 -1.23 -11.10
CA PHE A 543 28.49 -1.30 -12.47
C PHE A 543 28.41 -2.74 -13.01
N LYS A 544 27.91 -2.90 -14.23
CA LYS A 544 27.95 -4.19 -14.94
C LYS A 544 29.38 -4.39 -15.45
N LYS A 545 30.11 -5.36 -14.86
CA LYS A 545 31.40 -5.79 -15.42
C LYS A 545 31.22 -6.46 -16.77
#